data_AF-A0A2V8WTB5-F1
#
_entry.id   AF-A0A2V8WTB5-F1
#
_cell.length_a   1.000
_cell.length_b   1.000
_cell.length_c   1.000
_cell.angle_alpha   90.00
_cell.angle_beta   90.00
_cell.angle_gamma   90.00
#
_symmetry.space_group_name_H-M   'P 1'
#
loop_
_entity.id
_entity.type
_entity.pdbx_description
1 polymer ?
#
loop_
_entity_poly.entity_id
_entity_poly.type
_entity_poly.pdbx_seq_one_letter_code
_entity_poly.pdbx_strand_id
1 'polypeptide(L)'
;MLDENHRVIPQTITESNGQYTFSGVSAGNYRVEVERQGFQKNVIAGLSVASGENQLNTQLRVGSGVETVEVTAEPVAVNSTASMVADGNRLRAVAKRPHVGAGGGIGSGSGGGIGGGTFRAGVANLDEARAMGEAAASGQELGDLFEYKLKDPVTLKKNQSALVPIAQTEIEAEKVSLWNGTTGSGRPLRGLWLKNTSPLTFDGGSFSVLENEVFAGEGLTDPIKPGERRLISYATDLGLLVEAQKNNQPQHVTRVKISKGVLTQVSELHERTLYTARNQDDAARTMVIEHPARADWQLAKGAKEPEEKASGEYRFRLEVPSKATATLPVEEVRTLATNYQLSAMEEGQIGLFVKQGTITGEMAEALKRITAQKTVVANLEEEMENRQKDIDRIVEDQGRLRENMKALRGSAEEKALLQRYTRQLDDQETQLEALRKKIQETEAQRDTANAQLEKMIGDLQIEAVM
;
A
#
# COMPACT_ATOMS: atom_id res chain seq x y z
N MET A 1 -1.54 -11.21 -20.74
CA MET A 1 -1.26 -10.00 -21.55
C MET A 1 -1.75 -10.25 -22.97
N LEU A 2 -2.41 -9.26 -23.57
CA LEU A 2 -3.10 -9.38 -24.85
C LEU A 2 -2.57 -8.35 -25.85
N ASP A 3 -2.51 -8.72 -27.13
CA ASP A 3 -2.22 -7.80 -28.25
C ASP A 3 -3.43 -6.93 -28.63
N GLU A 4 -3.25 -6.05 -29.61
CA GLU A 4 -4.30 -5.17 -30.14
C GLU A 4 -5.50 -5.94 -30.75
N ASN A 5 -5.33 -7.22 -31.09
CA ASN A 5 -6.39 -8.10 -31.60
C ASN A 5 -7.04 -8.96 -30.50
N HIS A 6 -6.80 -8.63 -29.22
CA HIS A 6 -7.29 -9.36 -28.06
C HIS A 6 -6.81 -10.83 -28.01
N ARG A 7 -5.69 -11.15 -28.67
CA ARG A 7 -5.05 -12.46 -28.56
C ARG A 7 -4.10 -12.47 -27.39
N VAL A 8 -4.16 -13.54 -26.59
CA VAL A 8 -3.25 -13.75 -25.47
C VAL A 8 -1.84 -14.00 -26.05
N ILE A 9 -0.86 -13.19 -25.64
CA ILE A 9 0.54 -13.33 -26.07
C ILE A 9 1.32 -14.12 -25.01
N PRO A 10 1.54 -13.60 -23.78
CA PRO A 10 1.89 -14.44 -22.65
C PRO A 10 0.88 -14.37 -21.48
N GLN A 11 0.82 -15.45 -20.70
CA GLN A 11 0.13 -15.54 -19.41
C GLN A 11 1.09 -16.11 -18.37
N THR A 12 1.06 -15.58 -17.14
CA THR A 12 1.89 -16.05 -16.02
C THR A 12 1.12 -15.87 -14.71
N ILE A 13 1.63 -16.48 -13.64
CA ILE A 13 1.11 -16.34 -12.27
C ILE A 13 2.17 -15.62 -11.44
N THR A 14 1.74 -14.70 -10.57
CA THR A 14 2.63 -13.98 -9.66
C THR A 14 3.24 -14.93 -8.62
N GLU A 15 4.49 -14.70 -8.26
CA GLU A 15 5.15 -15.36 -7.13
C GLU A 15 4.54 -14.93 -5.78
N SER A 16 4.94 -15.63 -4.71
CA SER A 16 4.45 -15.34 -3.34
C SER A 16 4.76 -13.91 -2.85
N ASN A 17 5.79 -13.27 -3.42
CA ASN A 17 6.16 -11.87 -3.16
C ASN A 17 5.44 -10.86 -4.10
N GLY A 18 4.56 -11.33 -4.99
CA GLY A 18 3.83 -10.50 -5.96
C GLY A 18 4.58 -10.19 -7.26
N GLN A 19 5.82 -10.66 -7.43
CA GLN A 19 6.59 -10.44 -8.66
C GLN A 19 6.11 -11.33 -9.80
N TYR A 20 6.23 -10.84 -11.04
CA TYR A 20 5.95 -11.59 -12.25
C TYR A 20 6.87 -11.11 -13.37
N THR A 21 7.20 -12.00 -14.30
CA THR A 21 8.06 -11.68 -15.46
C THR A 21 7.49 -12.27 -16.74
N PHE A 22 7.57 -11.50 -17.83
CA PHE A 22 7.31 -11.98 -19.18
C PHE A 22 8.61 -11.90 -19.99
N SER A 23 9.02 -13.01 -20.61
CA SER A 23 10.18 -13.08 -21.50
C SER A 23 9.73 -13.21 -22.95
N GLY A 24 10.46 -12.58 -23.89
CA GLY A 24 10.20 -12.73 -25.32
C GLY A 24 9.01 -11.93 -25.85
N VAL A 25 8.63 -10.84 -25.19
CA VAL A 25 7.57 -9.94 -25.66
C VAL A 25 8.17 -8.93 -26.65
N SER A 26 7.61 -8.87 -27.86
CA SER A 26 8.01 -7.88 -28.86
C SER A 26 7.65 -6.46 -28.43
N ALA A 27 8.36 -5.46 -28.96
CA ALA A 27 7.97 -4.07 -28.75
C ALA A 27 6.60 -3.78 -29.42
N GLY A 28 5.70 -3.11 -28.72
CA GLY A 28 4.34 -2.85 -29.18
C GLY A 28 3.40 -2.40 -28.06
N ASN A 29 2.13 -2.17 -28.41
CA ASN A 29 1.10 -1.81 -27.43
C ASN A 29 0.32 -3.05 -27.01
N TYR A 30 0.05 -3.13 -25.71
CA TYR A 30 -0.57 -4.29 -25.10
C TYR A 30 -1.63 -3.90 -24.07
N ARG A 31 -2.50 -4.86 -23.79
CA ARG A 31 -3.45 -4.82 -22.69
C ARG A 31 -3.05 -5.88 -21.66
N VAL A 32 -2.96 -5.49 -20.39
CA VAL A 32 -2.68 -6.42 -19.29
C VAL A 32 -3.94 -6.56 -18.45
N GLU A 33 -4.34 -7.80 -18.24
CA GLU A 33 -5.42 -8.15 -17.33
C GLU A 33 -4.83 -8.88 -16.14
N VAL A 34 -5.18 -8.46 -14.93
CA VAL A 34 -4.75 -9.08 -13.68
C VAL A 34 -5.97 -9.44 -12.87
N GLU A 35 -6.05 -10.70 -12.46
CA GLU A 35 -7.19 -11.26 -11.75
C GLU A 35 -6.71 -12.09 -10.56
N ARG A 36 -7.49 -12.02 -9.47
CA ARG A 36 -7.35 -12.86 -8.30
C ARG A 36 -8.72 -13.04 -7.68
N GLN A 37 -9.04 -14.25 -7.23
CA GLN A 37 -10.28 -14.51 -6.52
C GLN A 37 -10.46 -13.55 -5.33
N GLY A 38 -11.65 -12.95 -5.18
CA GLY A 38 -11.95 -11.95 -4.16
C GLY A 38 -11.53 -10.50 -4.51
N PHE A 39 -10.94 -10.27 -5.68
CA PHE A 39 -10.55 -8.94 -6.14
C PHE A 39 -11.23 -8.59 -7.47
N GLN A 40 -11.51 -7.31 -7.70
CA GLN A 40 -11.94 -6.82 -9.00
C GLN A 40 -10.83 -7.05 -10.03
N LYS A 41 -11.19 -7.65 -11.17
CA LYS A 41 -10.31 -7.79 -12.33
C LYS A 41 -9.82 -6.42 -12.77
N ASN A 42 -8.51 -6.21 -12.71
CA ASN A 42 -7.91 -4.95 -13.12
C ASN A 42 -7.44 -5.06 -14.58
N VAL A 43 -7.82 -4.07 -15.38
CA VAL A 43 -7.53 -4.00 -16.82
C VAL A 43 -6.71 -2.76 -17.10
N ILE A 44 -5.48 -2.95 -17.56
CA ILE A 44 -4.57 -1.90 -17.98
C ILE A 44 -4.50 -1.93 -19.50
N ALA A 45 -5.11 -0.95 -20.16
CA ALA A 45 -5.07 -0.80 -21.60
C ALA A 45 -3.97 0.21 -22.01
N GLY A 46 -3.40 0.02 -23.21
CA GLY A 46 -2.43 0.97 -23.79
C GLY A 46 -1.03 0.89 -23.19
N LEU A 47 -0.61 -0.27 -22.68
CA LEU A 47 0.76 -0.47 -22.20
C LEU A 47 1.72 -0.53 -23.40
N SER A 48 2.56 0.48 -23.57
CA SER A 48 3.61 0.47 -24.58
C SER A 48 4.87 -0.21 -24.04
N VAL A 49 5.26 -1.32 -24.66
CA VAL A 49 6.46 -2.08 -24.31
C VAL A 49 7.56 -1.75 -25.31
N ALA A 50 8.71 -1.30 -24.82
CA ALA A 50 9.89 -1.01 -25.62
C ALA A 50 10.93 -2.14 -25.50
N SER A 51 11.93 -2.15 -26.38
CA SER A 51 13.08 -3.07 -26.25
C SER A 51 13.85 -2.75 -24.96
N GLY A 52 14.08 -3.76 -24.11
CA GLY A 52 14.76 -3.61 -22.81
C GLY A 52 13.89 -3.99 -21.63
N GLU A 53 14.29 -3.57 -20.42
CA GLU A 53 13.55 -3.84 -19.20
C GLU A 53 12.35 -2.88 -19.08
N ASN A 54 11.15 -3.44 -18.92
CA ASN A 54 9.91 -2.69 -18.71
C ASN A 54 9.32 -3.13 -17.38
N GLN A 55 9.01 -2.17 -16.50
CA GLN A 55 8.42 -2.45 -15.19
C GLN A 55 6.98 -1.93 -15.14
N LEU A 56 6.07 -2.78 -14.68
CA LEU A 56 4.67 -2.44 -14.46
C LEU A 56 4.27 -2.92 -13.07
N ASN A 57 3.84 -1.98 -12.23
CA ASN A 57 3.28 -2.29 -10.91
C ASN A 57 1.77 -2.08 -10.96
N THR A 58 1.02 -3.00 -10.38
CA THR A 58 -0.44 -2.93 -10.31
C THR A 58 -0.93 -3.28 -8.92
N GLN A 59 -2.05 -2.68 -8.53
CA GLN A 59 -2.74 -3.01 -7.29
C GLN A 59 -4.15 -3.50 -7.64
N LEU A 60 -4.55 -4.59 -7.00
CA LEU A 60 -5.90 -5.13 -7.12
C LEU A 60 -6.79 -4.49 -6.05
N ARG A 61 -7.99 -4.07 -6.44
CA ARG A 61 -9.01 -3.59 -5.50
C ARG A 61 -9.84 -4.75 -5.02
N VAL A 62 -10.16 -4.80 -3.72
CA VAL A 62 -11.05 -5.83 -3.17
C VAL A 62 -12.38 -5.73 -3.89
N GLY A 63 -12.86 -6.85 -4.44
CA GLY A 63 -14.15 -6.87 -5.09
C GLY A 63 -15.25 -6.91 -4.05
N SER A 64 -16.32 -6.14 -4.28
CA SER A 64 -17.58 -6.35 -3.55
C SER A 64 -18.02 -7.79 -3.83
N GLY A 65 -17.95 -8.65 -2.82
CA GLY A 65 -18.41 -10.03 -2.92
C GLY A 65 -19.92 -10.07 -3.14
N VAL A 66 -20.33 -10.03 -4.40
CA VAL A 66 -21.61 -10.59 -4.85
C VAL A 66 -21.30 -11.45 -6.06
N GLU A 67 -20.78 -12.63 -5.79
CA GLU A 67 -20.80 -13.73 -6.74
C GLU A 67 -22.03 -14.56 -6.37
N THR A 68 -23.17 -14.29 -7.03
CA THR A 68 -24.22 -15.29 -7.11
C THR A 68 -23.65 -16.44 -7.93
N VAL A 69 -23.30 -17.54 -7.26
CA VAL A 69 -23.00 -18.80 -7.92
C VAL A 69 -24.31 -19.28 -8.56
N GLU A 70 -24.49 -18.99 -9.84
CA GLU A 70 -25.45 -19.73 -10.65
C GLU A 70 -24.81 -21.10 -10.93
N VAL A 71 -25.16 -22.10 -10.13
CA VAL A 71 -24.85 -23.50 -10.43
C VAL A 71 -25.69 -23.89 -11.64
N THR A 72 -25.13 -23.75 -12.83
CA THR A 72 -25.67 -24.42 -14.02
C THR A 72 -25.36 -25.91 -13.87
N ALA A 73 -26.26 -26.62 -13.21
CA ALA A 73 -26.23 -28.08 -13.20
C ALA A 73 -26.61 -28.59 -14.59
N GLU A 74 -25.64 -29.05 -15.36
CA GLU A 74 -25.91 -30.04 -16.42
C GLU A 74 -26.47 -31.31 -15.74
N PRO A 75 -27.62 -31.84 -16.19
CA PRO A 75 -28.17 -33.04 -15.59
C PRO A 75 -27.30 -34.25 -15.93
N VAL A 76 -26.60 -34.78 -14.93
CA VAL A 76 -26.06 -36.13 -14.95
C VAL A 76 -27.24 -37.11 -15.05
N ALA A 77 -27.25 -37.91 -16.12
CA ALA A 77 -28.18 -39.01 -16.27
C ALA A 77 -27.96 -40.04 -15.15
N VAL A 78 -28.90 -40.10 -14.20
CA VAL A 78 -28.92 -41.15 -13.17
C VAL A 78 -29.66 -42.36 -13.75
N ASN A 79 -28.88 -43.41 -14.00
CA ASN A 79 -29.33 -44.73 -14.42
C ASN A 79 -30.02 -45.39 -13.20
N SER A 80 -31.35 -45.31 -13.12
CA SER A 80 -32.13 -46.04 -12.10
C SER A 80 -32.57 -47.39 -12.68
N THR A 81 -31.71 -48.39 -12.49
CA THR A 81 -32.15 -49.78 -12.59
C THR A 81 -32.96 -50.15 -11.35
N ALA A 82 -34.11 -50.77 -11.61
CA ALA A 82 -34.95 -51.53 -10.70
C ALA A 82 -35.65 -50.76 -9.55
N SER A 83 -36.93 -50.45 -9.78
CA SER A 83 -38.01 -50.91 -8.90
C SER A 83 -39.31 -51.00 -9.68
N MET A 84 -40.03 -52.11 -9.47
CA MET A 84 -41.08 -52.64 -10.33
C MET A 84 -42.46 -52.49 -9.66
N VAL A 85 -43.52 -52.54 -10.50
CA VAL A 85 -44.94 -52.84 -10.20
C VAL A 85 -45.80 -51.66 -9.68
N ALA A 86 -47.04 -51.39 -10.14
CA ALA A 86 -47.82 -51.67 -11.36
C ALA A 86 -49.12 -50.83 -11.32
N ASP A 87 -49.74 -50.69 -12.50
CA ASP A 87 -51.16 -50.38 -12.81
C ASP A 87 -51.71 -48.97 -12.46
N GLY A 88 -52.47 -48.30 -13.33
CA GLY A 88 -53.01 -48.68 -14.63
C GLY A 88 -53.96 -47.59 -15.16
N ASN A 89 -54.20 -47.66 -16.48
CA ASN A 89 -55.26 -47.03 -17.28
C ASN A 89 -55.14 -45.59 -17.84
N ARG A 90 -54.85 -45.56 -19.16
CA ARG A 90 -55.67 -44.97 -20.26
C ARG A 90 -55.72 -43.42 -20.37
N LEU A 91 -55.60 -42.76 -21.53
CA LEU A 91 -55.66 -43.10 -22.96
C LEU A 91 -55.07 -41.95 -23.82
N ARG A 92 -54.83 -42.25 -25.10
CA ARG A 92 -54.13 -41.50 -26.16
C ARG A 92 -54.95 -40.40 -26.85
N ALA A 93 -54.27 -39.44 -27.52
CA ALA A 93 -54.31 -39.14 -28.98
C ALA A 93 -53.95 -37.66 -29.28
N VAL A 94 -52.85 -37.33 -29.95
CA VAL A 94 -52.62 -37.15 -31.41
C VAL A 94 -53.28 -35.90 -32.06
N ALA A 95 -52.43 -34.89 -32.28
CA ALA A 95 -52.13 -34.11 -33.50
C ALA A 95 -53.20 -33.51 -34.46
N LYS A 96 -52.78 -32.37 -35.03
CA LYS A 96 -53.17 -31.62 -36.26
C LYS A 96 -54.01 -30.35 -35.98
N ARG A 97 -53.84 -29.19 -36.63
CA ARG A 97 -52.89 -28.61 -37.63
C ARG A 97 -53.22 -27.08 -37.71
N PRO A 98 -52.43 -26.26 -38.44
CA PRO A 98 -52.36 -24.78 -38.37
C PRO A 98 -53.27 -24.05 -39.39
N HIS A 99 -53.33 -22.70 -39.32
CA HIS A 99 -53.40 -21.69 -40.43
C HIS A 99 -53.32 -20.27 -39.79
N VAL A 100 -52.33 -19.39 -40.05
CA VAL A 100 -52.01 -18.52 -41.23
C VAL A 100 -52.83 -17.21 -41.30
N GLY A 101 -52.11 -16.08 -41.39
CA GLY A 101 -52.57 -14.75 -41.84
C GLY A 101 -51.97 -13.61 -41.00
N ALA A 102 -50.76 -13.08 -41.26
CA ALA A 102 -50.32 -12.20 -42.35
C ALA A 102 -50.95 -10.80 -42.33
N GLY A 103 -50.13 -9.74 -42.19
CA GLY A 103 -50.52 -8.39 -42.61
C GLY A 103 -49.85 -7.20 -41.91
N GLY A 104 -48.58 -6.93 -42.26
CA GLY A 104 -48.08 -5.61 -42.70
C GLY A 104 -48.00 -4.39 -41.76
N GLY A 105 -46.87 -3.67 -41.85
CA GLY A 105 -46.87 -2.20 -41.70
C GLY A 105 -45.70 -1.59 -40.93
N ILE A 106 -44.76 -0.99 -41.67
CA ILE A 106 -43.55 -0.28 -41.25
C ILE A 106 -43.86 1.11 -40.64
N GLY A 107 -43.04 1.58 -39.70
CA GLY A 107 -42.89 3.03 -39.46
C GLY A 107 -42.18 3.44 -38.18
N SER A 108 -40.88 3.76 -38.28
CA SER A 108 -40.11 4.47 -37.26
C SER A 108 -40.34 5.99 -37.34
N GLY A 109 -40.59 6.65 -36.21
CA GLY A 109 -40.68 8.11 -36.14
C GLY A 109 -40.99 8.60 -34.72
N SER A 110 -40.10 9.43 -34.19
CA SER A 110 -40.04 9.98 -32.83
C SER A 110 -41.22 10.91 -32.46
N GLY A 111 -41.68 10.84 -31.21
CA GLY A 111 -42.32 11.97 -30.52
C GLY A 111 -43.49 11.62 -29.58
N GLY A 112 -43.22 11.61 -28.27
CA GLY A 112 -44.16 12.10 -27.25
C GLY A 112 -45.15 11.11 -26.61
N GLY A 113 -44.89 10.76 -25.36
CA GLY A 113 -45.92 10.68 -24.31
C GLY A 113 -46.57 9.32 -23.99
N ILE A 114 -46.58 9.04 -22.69
CA ILE A 114 -47.51 8.20 -21.90
C ILE A 114 -47.16 6.71 -21.74
N GLY A 115 -46.96 6.32 -20.47
CA GLY A 115 -46.98 4.94 -19.94
C GLY A 115 -45.65 4.51 -19.32
N GLY A 116 -45.30 4.80 -18.08
CA GLY A 116 -46.16 4.87 -16.90
C GLY A 116 -46.32 3.52 -16.17
N GLY A 117 -45.36 2.60 -16.28
CA GLY A 117 -45.30 1.38 -15.45
C GLY A 117 -44.69 1.68 -14.08
N THR A 118 -45.43 2.38 -13.23
CA THR A 118 -45.05 2.60 -11.84
C THR A 118 -45.23 1.30 -11.05
N PHE A 119 -44.14 0.70 -10.56
CA PHE A 119 -44.21 -0.09 -9.35
C PHE A 119 -44.36 0.89 -8.20
N ARG A 120 -45.62 1.25 -7.89
CA ARG A 120 -45.97 1.83 -6.60
C ARG A 120 -45.83 0.72 -5.57
N ALA A 121 -44.71 0.67 -4.86
CA ALA A 121 -44.76 0.24 -3.47
C ALA A 121 -45.70 1.23 -2.78
N GLY A 122 -46.90 0.77 -2.44
CA GLY A 122 -47.87 1.57 -1.73
C GLY A 122 -47.24 2.10 -0.46
N VAL A 123 -47.38 3.40 -0.24
CA VAL A 123 -47.10 4.01 1.06
C VAL A 123 -48.04 3.33 2.03
N ALA A 124 -47.53 2.39 2.83
CA ALA A 124 -48.25 1.94 4.01
C ALA A 124 -48.47 3.18 4.87
N ASN A 125 -49.71 3.43 5.31
CA ASN A 125 -49.98 4.50 6.25
C ASN A 125 -49.07 4.30 7.46
N LEU A 126 -48.21 5.27 7.73
CA LEU A 126 -47.30 5.26 8.87
C LEU A 126 -48.09 5.13 10.19
N ASP A 127 -49.31 5.67 10.22
CA ASP A 127 -50.27 5.52 11.32
C ASP A 127 -50.76 4.08 11.50
N GLU A 128 -51.01 3.32 10.42
CA GLU A 128 -51.37 1.90 10.52
C GLU A 128 -50.18 1.05 10.95
N ALA A 129 -48.96 1.38 10.52
CA ALA A 129 -47.73 0.70 10.96
C ALA A 129 -47.40 0.99 12.44
N ARG A 130 -47.65 2.22 12.93
CA ARG A 130 -47.53 2.58 14.36
C ARG A 130 -48.65 2.00 15.22
N ALA A 131 -49.87 1.88 14.68
CA ALA A 131 -51.04 1.34 15.39
C ALA A 131 -50.97 -0.17 15.61
N MET A 132 -50.06 -0.90 14.94
CA MET A 132 -49.78 -2.31 15.18
C MET A 132 -48.77 -2.57 16.32
N GLY A 133 -48.46 -1.55 17.13
CA GLY A 133 -47.36 -1.57 18.09
C GLY A 133 -47.58 -2.42 19.33
N GLU A 134 -46.90 -3.57 19.38
CA GLU A 134 -46.02 -3.93 20.49
C GLU A 134 -44.84 -4.74 19.92
N ALA A 135 -43.62 -4.46 20.37
CA ALA A 135 -42.41 -5.13 19.90
C ALA A 135 -42.49 -6.62 20.23
N ALA A 136 -42.82 -7.39 19.20
CA ALA A 136 -43.20 -8.77 19.33
C ALA A 136 -41.99 -9.68 19.26
N ALA A 137 -40.75 -9.33 19.65
CA ALA A 137 -39.66 -10.31 19.64
C ALA A 137 -38.67 -10.26 20.81
N SER A 138 -38.00 -11.38 21.07
CA SER A 138 -36.83 -11.51 21.96
C SER A 138 -35.65 -12.08 21.17
N GLY A 139 -34.45 -11.53 21.37
CA GLY A 139 -33.23 -11.97 20.70
C GLY A 139 -32.49 -13.00 21.54
N GLN A 140 -31.94 -14.03 20.90
CA GLN A 140 -31.05 -15.01 21.52
C GLN A 140 -29.84 -15.20 20.60
N GLU A 141 -28.62 -15.04 21.13
CA GLU A 141 -27.39 -15.25 20.37
C GLU A 141 -27.10 -16.75 20.24
N LEU A 142 -26.98 -17.24 18.99
CA LEU A 142 -26.64 -18.63 18.67
C LEU A 142 -25.33 -18.65 17.85
N GLY A 143 -24.24 -18.19 18.45
CA GLY A 143 -22.95 -18.02 17.76
C GLY A 143 -22.94 -16.79 16.84
N ASP A 144 -22.57 -16.96 15.57
CA ASP A 144 -22.56 -15.87 14.56
C ASP A 144 -23.94 -15.59 13.93
N LEU A 145 -24.96 -16.38 14.29
CA LEU A 145 -26.35 -16.22 13.85
C LEU A 145 -27.21 -15.66 14.99
N PHE A 146 -28.16 -14.79 14.66
CA PHE A 146 -29.17 -14.31 15.60
C PHE A 146 -30.57 -14.60 15.06
N GLU A 147 -31.48 -14.96 15.97
CA GLU A 147 -32.89 -15.20 15.69
C GLU A 147 -33.73 -14.14 16.40
N TYR A 148 -34.72 -13.60 15.71
CA TYR A 148 -35.78 -12.82 16.34
C TYR A 148 -36.96 -13.75 16.66
N LYS A 149 -37.17 -14.06 17.94
CA LYS A 149 -38.28 -14.91 18.36
C LYS A 149 -39.52 -14.09 18.63
N LEU A 150 -40.59 -14.31 17.85
CA LEU A 150 -41.82 -13.56 18.07
C LEU A 150 -42.44 -13.89 19.45
N LYS A 151 -42.79 -12.88 20.26
CA LYS A 151 -43.48 -12.98 21.56
C LYS A 151 -44.91 -13.49 21.36
N ASP A 152 -45.60 -12.96 20.35
CA ASP A 152 -46.97 -13.33 20.03
C ASP A 152 -47.05 -14.10 18.70
N PRO A 153 -47.82 -15.20 18.64
CA PRO A 153 -47.95 -15.98 17.41
C PRO A 153 -48.76 -15.24 16.35
N VAL A 154 -48.22 -15.16 15.13
CA VAL A 154 -48.90 -14.55 13.98
C VAL A 154 -49.57 -15.63 13.13
N THR A 155 -50.89 -15.52 12.90
CA THR A 155 -51.64 -16.44 12.04
C THR A 155 -51.81 -15.86 10.63
N LEU A 156 -51.22 -16.49 9.61
CA LEU A 156 -51.46 -16.14 8.20
C LEU A 156 -52.42 -17.14 7.54
N LYS A 157 -53.46 -16.63 6.88
CA LYS A 157 -54.38 -17.48 6.09
C LYS A 157 -53.79 -17.79 4.72
N LYS A 158 -54.35 -18.80 4.04
CA LYS A 158 -53.97 -19.19 2.68
C LYS A 158 -54.00 -17.98 1.74
N ASN A 159 -52.93 -17.80 0.96
CA ASN A 159 -52.72 -16.69 0.00
C ASN A 159 -52.70 -15.29 0.63
N GLN A 160 -52.28 -15.17 1.90
CA GLN A 160 -52.04 -13.88 2.55
C GLN A 160 -50.55 -13.73 2.92
N SER A 161 -50.08 -12.48 2.91
CA SER A 161 -48.74 -12.08 3.36
C SER A 161 -48.87 -11.10 4.51
N ALA A 162 -47.92 -11.11 5.45
CA ALA A 162 -47.87 -10.19 6.58
C ALA A 162 -46.47 -9.60 6.68
N LEU A 163 -46.41 -8.29 6.94
CA LEU A 163 -45.19 -7.62 7.36
C LEU A 163 -45.25 -7.55 8.89
N VAL A 164 -44.36 -8.28 9.56
CA VAL A 164 -44.34 -8.35 11.02
C VAL A 164 -43.25 -7.41 11.53
N PRO A 165 -43.59 -6.36 12.30
CA PRO A 165 -42.58 -5.53 12.93
C PRO A 165 -41.86 -6.37 13.98
N ILE A 166 -40.58 -6.61 13.75
CA ILE A 166 -39.78 -7.49 14.60
C ILE A 166 -39.34 -6.76 15.88
N ALA A 167 -39.02 -5.48 15.76
CA ALA A 167 -38.61 -4.65 16.88
C ALA A 167 -39.07 -3.20 16.66
N GLN A 168 -39.56 -2.58 17.74
CA GLN A 168 -39.78 -1.14 17.82
C GLN A 168 -39.11 -0.67 19.11
N THR A 169 -37.95 -0.06 18.98
CA THR A 169 -37.13 0.35 20.13
C THR A 169 -36.59 1.74 19.91
N GLU A 170 -36.55 2.53 20.98
CA GLU A 170 -35.78 3.76 20.97
C GLU A 170 -34.29 3.42 21.05
N ILE A 171 -33.50 4.13 20.23
CA ILE A 171 -32.05 3.99 20.17
C ILE A 171 -31.40 5.36 20.27
N GLU A 172 -30.18 5.37 20.81
CA GLU A 172 -29.37 6.57 20.86
C GLU A 172 -28.75 6.83 19.48
N ALA A 173 -29.08 7.97 18.87
CA ALA A 173 -28.52 8.37 17.58
C ALA A 173 -28.33 9.89 17.50
N GLU A 174 -27.17 10.29 16.99
CA GLU A 174 -26.84 11.69 16.75
C GLU A 174 -26.79 11.97 15.24
N LYS A 175 -27.43 13.05 14.79
CA LYS A 175 -27.33 13.50 13.39
C LYS A 175 -25.98 14.16 13.16
N VAL A 176 -25.22 13.62 12.20
CA VAL A 176 -23.89 14.12 11.84
C VAL A 176 -23.73 14.22 10.34
N SER A 177 -22.75 15.00 9.90
CA SER A 177 -22.28 15.01 8.52
C SER A 177 -20.93 14.29 8.46
N LEU A 178 -20.84 13.21 7.69
CA LEU A 178 -19.66 12.37 7.54
C LEU A 178 -18.82 12.78 6.35
N TRP A 179 -17.55 13.09 6.60
CA TRP A 179 -16.52 13.17 5.58
C TRP A 179 -15.63 11.93 5.63
N ASN A 180 -15.70 11.08 4.61
CA ASN A 180 -14.90 9.85 4.48
C ASN A 180 -13.94 9.88 3.28
N GLY A 181 -13.52 11.08 2.86
CA GLY A 181 -12.61 11.26 1.73
C GLY A 181 -13.28 11.13 0.36
N THR A 182 -14.59 11.40 0.26
CA THR A 182 -15.35 11.36 -1.01
C THR A 182 -14.75 12.34 -2.03
N THR A 183 -13.89 11.83 -2.91
CA THR A 183 -13.22 12.60 -3.96
C THR A 183 -14.20 12.92 -5.08
N GLY A 184 -14.51 14.20 -5.28
CA GLY A 184 -15.20 14.69 -6.50
C GLY A 184 -16.13 15.87 -6.25
N SER A 185 -17.08 15.74 -5.31
CA SER A 185 -18.08 16.78 -5.05
C SER A 185 -17.70 17.71 -3.90
N GLY A 186 -16.76 17.30 -3.03
CA GLY A 186 -16.48 17.98 -1.77
C GLY A 186 -17.67 17.95 -0.81
N ARG A 187 -18.71 17.15 -1.07
CA ARG A 187 -19.91 17.10 -0.24
C ARG A 187 -19.84 15.91 0.71
N PRO A 188 -19.92 16.12 2.03
CA PRO A 188 -20.00 15.03 2.97
C PRO A 188 -21.36 14.32 2.87
N LEU A 189 -21.48 13.18 3.54
CA LEU A 189 -22.73 12.42 3.63
C LEU A 189 -23.49 12.84 4.89
N ARG A 190 -24.82 12.95 4.84
CA ARG A 190 -25.64 12.97 6.06
C ARG A 190 -25.65 11.57 6.65
N GLY A 191 -25.46 11.49 7.97
CA GLY A 191 -25.43 10.23 8.68
C GLY A 191 -25.96 10.32 10.10
N LEU A 192 -26.07 9.15 10.71
CA LEU A 192 -26.41 8.97 12.11
C LEU A 192 -25.22 8.29 12.79
N TRP A 193 -24.70 8.90 13.85
CA TRP A 193 -23.82 8.23 14.79
C TRP A 193 -24.69 7.50 15.79
N LEU A 194 -24.95 6.23 15.49
CA LEU A 194 -25.91 5.39 16.17
C LEU A 194 -25.20 4.52 17.20
N LYS A 195 -25.82 4.34 18.36
CA LYS A 195 -25.46 3.32 19.34
C LYS A 195 -26.65 2.39 19.51
N ASN A 196 -26.44 1.10 19.28
CA ASN A 196 -27.48 0.11 19.52
C ASN A 196 -27.62 -0.08 21.04
N THR A 197 -28.55 0.65 21.65
CA THR A 197 -28.88 0.54 23.08
C THR A 197 -29.90 -0.56 23.35
N SER A 198 -30.38 -1.25 22.32
CA SER A 198 -31.32 -2.36 22.47
C SER A 198 -30.59 -3.67 22.83
N PRO A 199 -31.29 -4.67 23.39
CA PRO A 199 -30.72 -5.99 23.61
C PRO A 199 -30.71 -6.87 22.35
N LEU A 200 -31.14 -6.33 21.20
CA LEU A 200 -31.27 -7.06 19.94
C LEU A 200 -30.13 -6.68 18.99
N THR A 201 -29.59 -7.65 18.26
CA THR A 201 -28.76 -7.36 17.08
C THR A 201 -29.65 -6.78 16.00
N PHE A 202 -29.27 -5.64 15.42
CA PHE A 202 -29.89 -5.16 14.20
C PHE A 202 -29.26 -5.87 13.01
N ASP A 203 -30.10 -6.43 12.14
CA ASP A 203 -29.60 -7.10 10.94
C ASP A 203 -29.05 -6.09 9.93
N GLY A 204 -28.10 -6.56 9.13
CA GLY A 204 -27.62 -5.80 7.98
C GLY A 204 -28.68 -5.74 6.90
N GLY A 205 -28.70 -4.65 6.15
CA GLY A 205 -29.68 -4.45 5.09
C GLY A 205 -29.89 -2.98 4.76
N SER A 206 -30.93 -2.72 3.97
CA SER A 206 -31.35 -1.35 3.69
C SER A 206 -32.16 -0.77 4.82
N PHE A 207 -31.99 0.53 5.04
CA PHE A 207 -32.79 1.30 5.98
C PHE A 207 -33.26 2.59 5.33
N SER A 208 -34.39 3.10 5.79
CA SER A 208 -34.92 4.41 5.39
C SER A 208 -34.98 5.32 6.61
N VAL A 209 -34.59 6.57 6.43
CA VAL A 209 -34.66 7.60 7.47
C VAL A 209 -35.85 8.50 7.19
N LEU A 210 -36.74 8.62 8.18
CA LEU A 210 -37.84 9.58 8.16
C LEU A 210 -37.57 10.66 9.20
N GLU A 211 -37.61 11.92 8.78
CA GLU A 211 -37.45 13.10 9.63
C GLU A 211 -38.79 13.87 9.64
N ASN A 212 -39.43 13.99 10.80
CA ASN A 212 -40.78 14.57 10.92
C ASN A 212 -41.78 13.95 9.93
N GLU A 213 -41.74 12.62 9.78
CA GLU A 213 -42.57 11.83 8.86
C GLU A 213 -42.30 12.08 7.36
N VAL A 214 -41.26 12.85 7.04
CA VAL A 214 -40.80 13.08 5.66
C VAL A 214 -39.60 12.19 5.37
N PHE A 215 -39.59 11.57 4.19
CA PHE A 215 -38.44 10.79 3.72
C PHE A 215 -37.19 11.67 3.60
N ALA A 216 -36.16 11.35 4.39
CA ALA A 216 -34.89 12.07 4.42
C ALA A 216 -33.78 11.37 3.62
N GLY A 217 -33.92 10.07 3.38
CA GLY A 217 -32.99 9.27 2.58
C GLY A 217 -33.00 7.79 2.95
N GLU A 218 -32.10 7.05 2.34
CA GLU A 218 -31.93 5.61 2.52
C GLU A 218 -30.45 5.24 2.51
N GLY A 219 -30.11 4.13 3.14
CA GLY A 219 -28.74 3.64 3.19
C GLY A 219 -28.68 2.13 3.36
N LEU A 220 -27.46 1.61 3.37
CA LEU A 220 -27.14 0.23 3.69
C LEU A 220 -26.34 0.19 4.99
N THR A 221 -26.51 -0.87 5.76
CA THR A 221 -25.76 -1.11 6.98
C THR A 221 -25.41 -2.58 7.12
N ASP A 222 -24.33 -2.87 7.81
CA ASP A 222 -24.01 -4.23 8.27
C ASP A 222 -24.76 -4.50 9.58
N PRO A 223 -24.77 -5.75 10.07
CA PRO A 223 -25.32 -6.04 11.38
C PRO A 223 -24.67 -5.19 12.49
N ILE A 224 -25.49 -4.67 13.41
CA ILE A 224 -25.06 -3.84 14.54
C ILE A 224 -25.42 -4.56 15.85
N LYS A 225 -24.41 -5.04 16.57
CA LYS A 225 -24.62 -5.81 17.81
C LYS A 225 -25.11 -4.92 18.97
N PRO A 226 -25.73 -5.50 20.01
CA PRO A 226 -26.05 -4.77 21.24
C PRO A 226 -24.83 -4.04 21.80
N GLY A 227 -24.99 -2.76 22.13
CA GLY A 227 -23.93 -1.88 22.65
C GLY A 227 -22.96 -1.33 21.60
N GLU A 228 -22.99 -1.82 20.35
CA GLU A 228 -22.11 -1.36 19.28
C GLU A 228 -22.46 0.07 18.84
N ARG A 229 -21.44 0.86 18.54
CA ARG A 229 -21.57 2.19 17.91
C ARG A 229 -21.21 2.09 16.44
N ARG A 230 -22.07 2.61 15.58
CA ARG A 230 -21.86 2.61 14.13
C ARG A 230 -22.24 3.95 13.55
N LEU A 231 -21.47 4.38 12.57
CA LEU A 231 -21.81 5.55 11.76
C LEU A 231 -22.45 5.05 10.46
N ILE A 232 -23.68 5.48 10.20
CA ILE A 232 -24.46 5.08 9.02
C ILE A 232 -24.85 6.31 8.21
N SER A 233 -24.60 6.29 6.90
CA SER A 233 -24.94 7.39 6.00
C SER A 233 -26.20 7.10 5.20
N TYR A 234 -27.02 8.12 4.93
CA TYR A 234 -28.31 7.96 4.24
C TYR A 234 -28.60 8.97 3.13
N ALA A 235 -27.78 10.02 3.00
CA ALA A 235 -27.94 11.02 1.94
C ALA A 235 -26.63 11.81 1.74
N THR A 236 -26.54 12.58 0.66
CA THR A 236 -25.49 13.60 0.50
C THR A 236 -25.89 14.87 1.25
N ASP A 237 -24.98 15.48 1.99
CA ASP A 237 -25.20 16.77 2.63
C ASP A 237 -24.97 17.92 1.64
N LEU A 238 -26.05 18.51 1.15
CA LEU A 238 -25.99 19.62 0.20
C LEU A 238 -25.67 20.96 0.88
N GLY A 239 -25.77 21.06 2.21
CA GLY A 239 -25.49 22.27 2.97
C GLY A 239 -24.01 22.45 3.32
N LEU A 240 -23.20 21.38 3.22
CA LEU A 240 -21.77 21.42 3.51
C LEU A 240 -20.92 21.25 2.26
N LEU A 241 -19.78 21.94 2.28
CA LEU A 241 -18.67 21.75 1.37
C LEU A 241 -17.39 21.57 2.18
N VAL A 242 -16.65 20.52 1.92
CA VAL A 242 -15.42 20.15 2.61
C VAL A 242 -14.29 20.06 1.59
N GLU A 243 -13.20 20.72 1.90
CA GLU A 243 -11.94 20.63 1.17
C GLU A 243 -10.88 20.01 2.10
N ALA A 244 -10.11 19.06 1.59
CA ALA A 244 -8.98 18.46 2.29
C ALA A 244 -7.70 18.80 1.52
N GLN A 245 -6.87 19.66 2.09
CA GLN A 245 -5.61 20.08 1.49
C GLN A 245 -4.44 19.41 2.22
N LYS A 246 -3.60 18.71 1.47
CA LYS A 246 -2.40 18.07 1.99
C LYS A 246 -1.19 18.94 1.74
N ASN A 247 -0.47 19.26 2.82
CA ASN A 247 0.82 19.93 2.77
C ASN A 247 1.87 19.04 3.42
N ASN A 248 2.93 18.77 2.66
CA ASN A 248 4.10 18.06 3.17
C ASN A 248 5.12 19.09 3.62
N GLN A 249 5.62 18.96 4.84
CA GLN A 249 6.77 19.74 5.28
C GLN A 249 8.06 19.03 4.85
N PRO A 250 9.16 19.78 4.65
CA PRO A 250 10.46 19.18 4.43
C PRO A 250 10.83 18.21 5.56
N GLN A 251 11.59 17.19 5.20
CA GLN A 251 12.18 16.28 6.17
C GLN A 251 13.21 17.06 7.01
N HIS A 252 13.09 16.96 8.33
CA HIS A 252 14.03 17.59 9.26
C HIS A 252 14.75 16.52 10.07
N VAL A 253 16.08 16.65 10.16
CA VAL A 253 16.89 15.81 11.04
C VAL A 253 16.66 16.28 12.46
N THR A 254 16.21 15.39 13.33
CA THR A 254 15.91 15.73 14.73
C THR A 254 16.99 15.21 15.67
N ARG A 255 17.66 14.12 15.29
CA ARG A 255 18.70 13.52 16.11
C ARG A 255 19.73 12.78 15.26
N VAL A 256 21.00 12.91 15.61
CA VAL A 256 22.07 12.09 15.05
C VAL A 256 22.84 11.41 16.16
N LYS A 257 23.15 10.14 15.94
CA LYS A 257 23.92 9.31 16.86
C LYS A 257 25.01 8.58 16.12
N ILE A 258 26.24 8.67 16.60
CA ILE A 258 27.36 7.86 16.15
C ILE A 258 27.67 6.86 17.25
N SER A 259 27.71 5.57 16.91
CA SER A 259 28.05 4.52 17.86
C SER A 259 28.45 3.25 17.10
N LYS A 260 29.48 2.54 17.58
CA LYS A 260 29.92 1.23 17.05
C LYS A 260 30.15 1.26 15.53
N GLY A 261 30.81 2.30 15.03
CA GLY A 261 31.10 2.45 13.60
C GLY A 261 29.92 2.79 12.69
N VAL A 262 28.76 3.13 13.25
CA VAL A 262 27.57 3.54 12.49
C VAL A 262 27.11 4.92 12.94
N LEU A 263 26.85 5.79 11.97
CA LEU A 263 26.10 7.04 12.15
C LEU A 263 24.63 6.77 11.81
N THR A 264 23.77 6.83 12.82
CA THR A 264 22.32 6.77 12.69
C THR A 264 21.76 8.18 12.70
N GLN A 265 21.18 8.58 11.58
CA GLN A 265 20.43 9.81 11.41
C GLN A 265 18.95 9.52 11.63
N VAL A 266 18.34 10.17 12.61
CA VAL A 266 16.90 10.15 12.83
C VAL A 266 16.32 11.45 12.33
N SER A 267 15.32 11.33 11.48
CA SER A 267 14.62 12.45 10.87
C SER A 267 13.12 12.25 11.02
N GLU A 268 12.40 13.35 11.02
CA GLU A 268 10.95 13.35 11.06
C GLU A 268 10.41 13.93 9.75
N LEU A 269 9.41 13.25 9.21
CA LEU A 269 8.62 13.74 8.10
C LEU A 269 7.25 14.14 8.66
N HIS A 270 6.91 15.40 8.48
CA HIS A 270 5.67 16.00 8.96
C HIS A 270 4.72 16.19 7.79
N GLU A 271 3.52 15.62 7.88
CA GLU A 271 2.44 15.82 6.92
C GLU A 271 1.26 16.48 7.63
N ARG A 272 0.71 17.52 7.02
CA ARG A 272 -0.47 18.22 7.51
C ARG A 272 -1.59 18.10 6.51
N THR A 273 -2.72 17.55 6.95
CA THR A 273 -3.99 17.61 6.21
C THR A 273 -4.87 18.68 6.86
N LEU A 274 -5.15 19.76 6.12
CA LEU A 274 -6.10 20.79 6.55
C LEU A 274 -7.48 20.49 5.96
N TYR A 275 -8.42 20.15 6.83
CA TYR A 275 -9.83 20.06 6.47
C TYR A 275 -10.47 21.43 6.66
N THR A 276 -11.13 21.93 5.61
CA THR A 276 -11.90 23.18 5.64
C THR A 276 -13.34 22.87 5.30
N ALA A 277 -14.24 23.04 6.25
CA ALA A 277 -15.67 22.80 6.08
C ALA A 277 -16.43 24.11 6.08
N ARG A 278 -17.14 24.38 4.98
CA ARG A 278 -18.01 25.53 4.80
C ARG A 278 -19.45 25.09 4.88
N ASN A 279 -20.19 25.70 5.80
CA ASN A 279 -21.62 25.53 5.96
C ASN A 279 -22.38 26.64 5.24
N GLN A 280 -23.25 26.24 4.32
CA GLN A 280 -24.11 27.11 3.53
C GLN A 280 -25.54 27.15 4.08
N ASP A 281 -25.83 26.37 5.12
CA ASP A 281 -27.14 26.22 5.72
C ASP A 281 -27.35 27.18 6.90
N ASP A 282 -28.62 27.37 7.27
CA ASP A 282 -29.09 28.21 8.38
C ASP A 282 -29.03 27.46 9.73
N ALA A 283 -28.78 26.15 9.70
CA ALA A 283 -28.51 25.33 10.89
C ALA A 283 -27.01 25.03 11.02
N ALA A 284 -26.52 24.97 12.27
CA ALA A 284 -25.20 24.43 12.56
C ALA A 284 -25.13 22.93 12.20
N ARG A 285 -23.92 22.45 11.92
CA ARG A 285 -23.65 21.06 11.55
C ARG A 285 -22.53 20.50 12.41
N THR A 286 -22.76 19.34 13.00
CA THR A 286 -21.73 18.52 13.63
C THR A 286 -21.13 17.60 12.57
N MET A 287 -19.86 17.80 12.23
CA MET A 287 -19.17 17.02 11.21
C MET A 287 -18.25 15.99 11.87
N VAL A 288 -18.23 14.78 11.30
CA VAL A 288 -17.28 13.72 11.62
C VAL A 288 -16.36 13.53 10.42
N ILE A 289 -15.06 13.68 10.62
CA ILE A 289 -14.03 13.47 9.62
C ILE A 289 -13.36 12.13 9.89
N GLU A 290 -13.49 11.20 8.96
CA GLU A 290 -12.68 9.98 8.90
C GLU A 290 -11.35 10.31 8.20
N HIS A 291 -10.29 10.31 9.00
CA HIS A 291 -8.92 10.50 8.55
C HIS A 291 -8.21 9.15 8.55
N PRO A 292 -7.58 8.71 7.44
CA PRO A 292 -6.91 7.41 7.40
C PRO A 292 -5.80 7.30 8.46
N ALA A 293 -5.84 6.26 9.29
CA ALA A 293 -4.76 5.92 10.20
C ALA A 293 -3.73 5.06 9.44
N ARG A 294 -2.58 5.67 9.12
CA ARG A 294 -1.54 5.03 8.30
C ARG A 294 -0.53 4.29 9.18
N ALA A 295 -0.03 3.17 8.68
CA ALA A 295 1.08 2.47 9.32
C ALA A 295 2.34 3.36 9.35
N ASP A 296 3.12 3.28 10.43
CA ASP A 296 4.33 4.10 10.72
C ASP A 296 4.10 5.61 10.91
N TRP A 297 2.86 6.10 10.78
CA TRP A 297 2.52 7.48 11.06
C TRP A 297 1.81 7.61 12.40
N GLN A 298 2.11 8.68 13.11
CA GLN A 298 1.51 8.99 14.40
C GLN A 298 1.01 10.42 14.38
N LEU A 299 -0.08 10.71 15.10
CA LEU A 299 -0.52 12.09 15.28
C LEU A 299 0.58 12.90 15.99
N ALA A 300 0.85 14.10 15.48
CA ALA A 300 1.85 14.99 16.06
C ALA A 300 1.49 15.31 17.52
N LYS A 301 2.51 15.49 18.36
CA LYS A 301 2.29 15.89 19.76
C LYS A 301 1.58 17.24 19.80
N GLY A 302 0.45 17.30 20.49
CA GLY A 302 -0.38 18.51 20.60
C GLY A 302 -1.39 18.69 19.47
N ALA A 303 -1.46 17.76 18.50
CA ALA A 303 -2.60 17.70 17.58
C ALA A 303 -3.91 17.45 18.34
N LYS A 304 -5.04 17.82 17.73
CA LYS A 304 -6.36 17.48 18.27
C LYS A 304 -6.46 15.97 18.40
N GLU A 305 -6.90 15.45 19.54
CA GLU A 305 -7.18 14.02 19.67
C GLU A 305 -8.47 13.65 18.93
N PRO A 306 -8.51 12.48 18.28
CA PRO A 306 -9.75 11.98 17.67
C PRO A 306 -10.74 11.58 18.76
N GLU A 307 -12.03 11.72 18.44
CA GLU A 307 -13.14 11.26 19.27
C GLU A 307 -13.16 9.72 19.35
N GLU A 308 -12.77 9.06 18.27
CA GLU A 308 -12.69 7.60 18.18
C GLU A 308 -11.46 7.18 17.33
N LYS A 309 -10.74 6.15 17.80
CA LYS A 309 -9.65 5.48 17.07
C LYS A 309 -10.17 4.11 16.62
N ALA A 310 -10.53 3.99 15.35
CA ALA A 310 -11.01 2.76 14.74
C ALA A 310 -9.87 2.04 13.99
N SER A 311 -10.09 0.79 13.59
CA SER A 311 -9.11 0.06 12.79
C SER A 311 -8.89 0.73 11.43
N GLY A 312 -7.74 1.38 11.24
CA GLY A 312 -7.37 2.02 9.98
C GLY A 312 -7.84 3.46 9.82
N GLU A 313 -8.53 4.04 10.81
CA GLU A 313 -9.07 5.42 10.72
C GLU A 313 -9.13 6.12 12.09
N TYR A 314 -8.90 7.43 12.06
CA TYR A 314 -9.18 8.37 13.15
C TYR A 314 -10.44 9.15 12.84
N ARG A 315 -11.39 9.22 13.79
CA ARG A 315 -12.60 10.02 13.66
C ARG A 315 -12.49 11.30 14.46
N PHE A 316 -12.54 12.43 13.76
CA PHE A 316 -12.50 13.75 14.39
C PHE A 316 -13.85 14.43 14.32
N ARG A 317 -14.29 15.00 15.45
CA ARG A 317 -15.47 15.85 15.52
C ARG A 317 -15.11 17.30 15.21
N LEU A 318 -15.91 17.97 14.37
CA LEU A 318 -15.77 19.39 14.04
C LEU A 318 -17.15 20.04 14.00
N GLU A 319 -17.38 21.00 14.89
CA GLU A 319 -18.58 21.84 14.84
C GLU A 319 -18.43 22.92 13.77
N VAL A 320 -19.41 22.99 12.87
CA VAL A 320 -19.44 23.96 11.77
C VAL A 320 -20.67 24.85 11.96
N PRO A 321 -20.51 26.09 12.47
CA PRO A 321 -21.62 26.99 12.70
C PRO A 321 -22.40 27.30 11.41
N SER A 322 -23.65 27.74 11.55
CA SER A 322 -24.46 28.18 10.41
C SER A 322 -23.77 29.30 9.63
N LYS A 323 -23.85 29.24 8.29
CA LYS A 323 -23.26 30.20 7.34
C LYS A 323 -21.77 30.51 7.58
N ALA A 324 -21.05 29.62 8.24
CA ALA A 324 -19.65 29.83 8.64
C ALA A 324 -18.72 28.75 8.07
N THR A 325 -17.43 28.98 8.24
CA THR A 325 -16.38 28.03 7.91
C THR A 325 -15.66 27.61 9.19
N ALA A 326 -15.41 26.31 9.33
CA ALA A 326 -14.59 25.74 10.39
C ALA A 326 -13.44 24.94 9.78
N THR A 327 -12.31 24.88 10.48
CA THR A 327 -11.12 24.17 10.02
C THR A 327 -10.63 23.18 11.06
N LEU A 328 -10.04 22.08 10.57
CA LEU A 328 -9.38 21.08 11.39
C LEU A 328 -8.01 20.74 10.77
N PRO A 329 -6.90 21.18 11.36
CA PRO A 329 -5.59 20.67 11.01
C PRO A 329 -5.36 19.30 11.67
N VAL A 330 -5.03 18.30 10.86
CA VAL A 330 -4.51 17.01 11.31
C VAL A 330 -3.05 16.95 10.91
N GLU A 331 -2.17 16.88 11.92
CA GLU A 331 -0.72 16.79 11.73
C GLU A 331 -0.26 15.39 12.11
N GLU A 332 0.48 14.76 11.22
CA GLU A 332 1.05 13.44 11.39
C GLU A 332 2.57 13.50 11.24
N VAL A 333 3.26 12.67 12.01
CA VAL A 333 4.70 12.54 12.02
C VAL A 333 5.08 11.11 11.74
N ARG A 334 6.06 10.94 10.84
CA ARG A 334 6.75 9.66 10.61
C ARG A 334 8.21 9.82 10.93
N THR A 335 8.71 8.99 11.83
CA THR A 335 10.14 8.92 12.14
C THR A 335 10.85 8.00 11.15
N LEU A 336 11.92 8.49 10.54
CA LEU A 336 12.78 7.77 9.62
C LEU A 336 14.18 7.66 10.21
N ALA A 337 14.75 6.46 10.19
CA ALA A 337 16.12 6.20 10.61
C ALA A 337 16.97 5.78 9.40
N THR A 338 18.04 6.51 9.13
CA THR A 338 19.02 6.21 8.08
C THR A 338 20.36 5.90 8.73
N ASN A 339 20.98 4.79 8.33
CA ASN A 339 22.24 4.33 8.88
C ASN A 339 23.36 4.49 7.85
N TYR A 340 24.48 5.07 8.29
CA TYR A 340 25.69 5.26 7.48
C TYR A 340 26.86 4.55 8.17
N GLN A 341 27.55 3.69 7.42
CA GLN A 341 28.77 3.04 7.88
C GLN A 341 29.92 4.06 7.87
N LEU A 342 30.58 4.27 9.01
CA LEU A 342 31.72 5.19 9.09
C LEU A 342 32.89 4.73 8.19
N SER A 343 33.07 3.41 8.05
CA SER A 343 34.08 2.82 7.17
C SER A 343 33.86 3.18 5.69
N ALA A 344 32.61 3.34 5.25
CA ALA A 344 32.26 3.71 3.88
C ALA A 344 32.11 5.23 3.67
N MET A 345 32.24 6.04 4.73
CA MET A 345 32.01 7.48 4.63
C MET A 345 33.18 8.21 3.98
N GLU A 346 32.84 9.18 3.12
CA GLU A 346 33.77 10.04 2.38
C GLU A 346 33.73 11.49 2.86
N GLU A 347 34.80 12.24 2.61
CA GLU A 347 34.91 13.64 3.05
C GLU A 347 33.87 14.55 2.41
N GLY A 348 33.53 14.31 1.13
CA GLY A 348 32.47 15.06 0.44
C GLY A 348 31.10 14.91 1.10
N GLN A 349 30.79 13.72 1.62
CA GLN A 349 29.55 13.44 2.33
C GLN A 349 29.51 14.14 3.70
N ILE A 350 30.62 14.16 4.43
CA ILE A 350 30.73 14.93 5.69
C ILE A 350 30.48 16.41 5.41
N GLY A 351 31.06 16.95 4.34
CA GLY A 351 30.85 18.34 3.92
C GLY A 351 29.37 18.65 3.61
N LEU A 352 28.65 17.71 2.99
CA LEU A 352 27.22 17.84 2.74
C LEU A 352 26.41 17.87 4.04
N PHE A 353 26.71 16.96 4.98
CA PHE A 353 26.02 16.90 6.28
C PHE A 353 26.22 18.18 7.10
N VAL A 354 27.41 18.81 7.04
CA VAL A 354 27.66 20.11 7.68
C VAL A 354 26.83 21.21 7.02
N LYS A 355 26.84 21.29 5.67
CA LYS A 355 26.07 22.31 4.93
C LYS A 355 24.56 22.21 5.18
N GLN A 356 24.05 20.99 5.31
CA GLN A 356 22.64 20.72 5.59
C GLN A 356 22.28 20.86 7.07
N GLY A 357 23.25 21.15 7.96
CA GLY A 357 23.02 21.18 9.40
C GLY A 357 22.53 19.85 9.95
N THR A 358 22.97 18.73 9.36
CA THR A 358 22.61 17.37 9.76
C THR A 358 23.50 16.85 10.90
N ILE A 359 24.74 17.32 10.98
CA ILE A 359 25.69 16.95 12.05
C ILE A 359 26.23 18.19 12.75
N THR A 360 26.67 18.04 14.00
CA THR A 360 27.33 19.12 14.74
C THR A 360 28.77 19.33 14.27
N GLY A 361 29.35 20.50 14.60
CA GLY A 361 30.77 20.76 14.32
C GLY A 361 31.72 19.75 14.98
N GLU A 362 31.39 19.32 16.21
CA GLU A 362 32.16 18.28 16.92
C GLU A 362 32.14 16.94 16.18
N MET A 363 30.94 16.51 15.74
CA MET A 363 30.81 15.29 14.93
C MET A 363 31.60 15.41 13.63
N ALA A 364 31.50 16.55 12.94
CA ALA A 364 32.23 16.77 11.70
C ALA A 364 33.74 16.66 11.90
N GLU A 365 34.30 17.26 12.95
CA GLU A 365 35.73 17.16 13.25
C GLU A 365 36.15 15.73 13.62
N ALA A 366 35.34 15.00 14.38
CA ALA A 366 35.61 13.59 14.68
C ALA A 366 35.63 12.71 13.41
N LEU A 367 34.64 12.92 12.52
CA LEU A 367 34.56 12.20 11.25
C LEU A 367 35.71 12.55 10.31
N LYS A 368 36.13 13.81 10.25
CA LYS A 368 37.31 14.23 9.46
C LYS A 368 38.59 13.55 9.92
N ARG A 369 38.77 13.35 11.23
CA ARG A 369 39.94 12.60 11.75
C ARG A 369 39.93 11.15 11.29
N ILE A 370 38.76 10.52 11.25
CA ILE A 370 38.60 9.15 10.73
C ILE A 370 38.92 9.11 9.24
N THR A 371 38.41 10.04 8.43
CA THR A 371 38.72 10.07 6.99
C THR A 371 40.19 10.35 6.72
N ALA A 372 40.83 11.23 7.49
CA ALA A 372 42.27 11.46 7.40
C ALA A 372 43.09 10.18 7.70
N GLN A 373 42.71 9.44 8.75
CA GLN A 373 43.36 8.16 9.06
C GLN A 373 43.14 7.11 7.95
N LYS A 374 41.96 7.07 7.33
CA LYS A 374 41.70 6.23 6.15
C LYS A 374 42.64 6.59 4.99
N THR A 375 42.87 7.88 4.75
CA THR A 375 43.81 8.34 3.72
C THR A 375 45.24 7.88 4.02
N VAL A 376 45.67 7.88 5.29
CA VAL A 376 47.00 7.35 5.67
C VAL A 376 47.12 5.87 5.31
N VAL A 377 46.11 5.05 5.65
CA VAL A 377 46.09 3.63 5.29
C VAL A 377 46.15 3.45 3.77
N ALA A 378 45.30 4.17 3.03
CA ALA A 378 45.24 4.08 1.57
C ALA A 378 46.59 4.43 0.90
N ASN A 379 47.27 5.47 1.39
CA ASN A 379 48.58 5.86 0.89
C ASN A 379 49.65 4.79 1.15
N LEU A 380 49.63 4.14 2.32
CA LEU A 380 50.57 3.05 2.64
C LEU A 380 50.32 1.82 1.75
N GLU A 381 49.05 1.49 1.49
CA GLU A 381 48.69 0.41 0.58
C GLU A 381 49.14 0.70 -0.86
N GLU A 382 48.95 1.94 -1.33
CA GLU A 382 49.43 2.37 -2.65
C GLU A 382 50.96 2.33 -2.73
N GLU A 383 51.68 2.75 -1.69
CA GLU A 383 53.14 2.63 -1.63
C GLU A 383 53.61 1.18 -1.71
N MET A 384 52.94 0.26 -1.00
CA MET A 384 53.25 -1.17 -1.07
C MET A 384 53.03 -1.72 -2.47
N GLU A 385 51.91 -1.37 -3.12
CA GLU A 385 51.61 -1.80 -4.49
C GLU A 385 52.66 -1.29 -5.48
N ASN A 386 53.06 -0.03 -5.37
CA ASN A 386 54.10 0.56 -6.21
C ASN A 386 55.47 -0.10 -6.01
N ARG A 387 55.85 -0.40 -4.76
CA ARG A 387 57.10 -1.12 -4.46
C ARG A 387 57.07 -2.57 -4.97
N GLN A 388 55.91 -3.22 -4.92
CA GLN A 388 55.75 -4.56 -5.48
C GLN A 388 55.95 -4.55 -7.01
N LYS A 389 55.38 -3.56 -7.70
CA LYS A 389 55.61 -3.36 -9.15
C LYS A 389 57.11 -3.14 -9.47
N ASP A 390 57.83 -2.42 -8.61
CA ASP A 390 59.28 -2.24 -8.76
C ASP A 390 60.05 -3.55 -8.61
N ILE A 391 59.69 -4.37 -7.63
CA ILE A 391 60.27 -5.71 -7.44
C ILE A 391 60.04 -6.56 -8.69
N ASP A 392 58.81 -6.62 -9.18
CA ASP A 392 58.44 -7.44 -10.34
C ASP A 392 59.22 -7.03 -11.59
N ARG A 393 59.38 -5.71 -11.82
CA ARG A 393 60.20 -5.16 -12.90
C ARG A 393 61.67 -5.55 -12.79
N ILE A 394 62.25 -5.51 -11.59
CA ILE A 394 63.65 -5.90 -11.38
C ILE A 394 63.82 -7.40 -11.63
N VAL A 395 62.90 -8.23 -11.14
CA VAL A 395 62.93 -9.69 -11.35
C VAL A 395 62.85 -10.04 -12.83
N GLU A 396 61.99 -9.35 -13.58
CA GLU A 396 61.90 -9.51 -15.04
C GLU A 396 63.23 -9.12 -15.73
N ASP A 397 63.83 -7.98 -15.36
CA ASP A 397 65.10 -7.53 -15.94
C ASP A 397 66.25 -8.50 -15.62
N GLN A 398 66.33 -9.02 -14.39
CA GLN A 398 67.29 -10.08 -14.03
C GLN A 398 67.13 -11.32 -14.91
N GLY A 399 65.89 -11.72 -15.20
CA GLY A 399 65.59 -12.82 -16.13
C GLY A 399 66.17 -12.56 -17.51
N ARG A 400 65.95 -11.35 -18.05
CA ARG A 400 66.51 -10.92 -19.35
C ARG A 400 68.04 -10.88 -19.34
N LEU A 401 68.67 -10.38 -18.28
CA LEU A 401 70.13 -10.34 -18.15
C LEU A 401 70.73 -11.76 -18.12
N ARG A 402 70.11 -12.69 -17.38
CA ARG A 402 70.54 -14.09 -17.33
C ARG A 402 70.42 -14.76 -18.70
N GLU A 403 69.36 -14.50 -19.45
CA GLU A 403 69.22 -15.00 -20.84
C GLU A 403 70.28 -14.39 -21.77
N ASN A 404 70.54 -13.08 -21.67
CA ASN A 404 71.59 -12.42 -22.46
C ASN A 404 72.99 -13.01 -22.14
N MET A 405 73.27 -13.34 -20.88
CA MET A 405 74.53 -13.97 -20.48
C MET A 405 74.70 -15.38 -21.07
N LYS A 406 73.62 -16.16 -21.20
CA LYS A 406 73.67 -17.49 -21.84
C LYS A 406 74.05 -17.41 -23.32
N ALA A 407 73.80 -16.29 -23.98
CA ALA A 407 74.09 -16.09 -25.40
C ALA A 407 75.56 -15.73 -25.70
N LEU A 408 76.35 -15.33 -24.69
CA LEU A 408 77.76 -14.94 -24.86
C LEU A 408 78.65 -16.19 -25.03
N ARG A 409 79.62 -16.17 -25.96
CA ARG A 409 80.43 -17.35 -26.37
C ARG A 409 81.92 -17.30 -25.99
N GLY A 410 82.36 -16.27 -25.28
CA GLY A 410 83.69 -16.18 -24.64
C GLY A 410 84.74 -15.31 -25.36
N SER A 411 84.35 -14.44 -26.28
CA SER A 411 85.29 -13.49 -26.92
C SER A 411 85.84 -12.45 -25.92
N ALA A 412 86.96 -11.79 -26.27
CA ALA A 412 87.58 -10.79 -25.38
C ALA A 412 86.67 -9.56 -25.13
N GLU A 413 85.85 -9.18 -26.11
CA GLU A 413 84.86 -8.11 -26.01
C GLU A 413 83.64 -8.54 -25.17
N GLU A 414 83.26 -9.83 -25.23
CA GLU A 414 82.16 -10.40 -24.45
C GLU A 414 82.48 -10.53 -22.95
N LYS A 415 83.76 -10.67 -22.57
CA LYS A 415 84.18 -10.68 -21.15
C LYS A 415 83.87 -9.36 -20.44
N ALA A 416 84.03 -8.23 -21.11
CA ALA A 416 83.71 -6.92 -20.55
C ALA A 416 82.20 -6.75 -20.32
N LEU A 417 81.37 -7.25 -21.25
CA LEU A 417 79.91 -7.27 -21.11
C LEU A 417 79.44 -8.17 -19.98
N LEU A 418 80.01 -9.37 -19.85
CA LEU A 418 79.73 -10.29 -18.75
C LEU A 418 80.01 -9.65 -17.38
N GLN A 419 81.15 -8.95 -17.25
CA GLN A 419 81.50 -8.24 -16.02
C GLN A 419 80.49 -7.12 -15.70
N ARG A 420 80.00 -6.39 -16.72
CA ARG A 420 78.97 -5.36 -16.54
C ARG A 420 77.64 -5.97 -16.09
N TYR A 421 77.17 -7.04 -16.73
CA TYR A 421 75.91 -7.69 -16.34
C TYR A 421 75.98 -8.31 -14.95
N THR A 422 77.13 -8.86 -14.56
CA THR A 422 77.33 -9.38 -13.20
C THR A 422 77.20 -8.28 -12.15
N ARG A 423 77.79 -7.10 -12.40
CA ARG A 423 77.61 -5.93 -11.51
C ARG A 423 76.16 -5.47 -11.46
N GLN A 424 75.47 -5.40 -12.60
CA GLN A 424 74.07 -5.01 -12.64
C GLN A 424 73.17 -5.99 -11.85
N LEU A 425 73.43 -7.29 -11.92
CA LEU A 425 72.72 -8.28 -11.12
C LEU A 425 72.97 -8.09 -9.62
N ASP A 426 74.21 -7.81 -9.21
CA ASP A 426 74.59 -7.55 -7.80
C ASP A 426 73.91 -6.27 -7.25
N ASP A 427 73.91 -5.20 -8.05
CA ASP A 427 73.18 -3.96 -7.74
C ASP A 427 71.67 -4.21 -7.62
N GLN A 428 71.10 -5.04 -8.51
CA GLN A 428 69.68 -5.42 -8.49
C GLN A 428 69.33 -6.27 -7.27
N GLU A 429 70.18 -7.20 -6.84
CA GLU A 429 69.95 -7.98 -5.61
C GLU A 429 69.95 -7.06 -4.38
N THR A 430 70.88 -6.10 -4.31
CA THR A 430 70.91 -5.10 -3.24
C THR A 430 69.63 -4.24 -3.24
N GLN A 431 69.14 -3.85 -4.41
CA GLN A 431 67.87 -3.12 -4.55
C GLN A 431 66.65 -3.96 -4.15
N LEU A 432 66.61 -5.24 -4.53
CA LEU A 432 65.53 -6.16 -4.15
C LEU A 432 65.47 -6.36 -2.64
N GLU A 433 66.62 -6.56 -1.98
CA GLU A 433 66.68 -6.69 -0.52
C GLU A 433 66.16 -5.42 0.16
N ALA A 434 66.58 -4.25 -0.32
CA ALA A 434 66.11 -2.97 0.20
C ALA A 434 64.62 -2.73 -0.02
N LEU A 435 64.06 -3.09 -1.18
CA LEU A 435 62.63 -2.97 -1.48
C LEU A 435 61.78 -3.91 -0.63
N ARG A 436 62.20 -5.18 -0.48
CA ARG A 436 61.51 -6.16 0.37
C ARG A 436 61.47 -5.71 1.82
N LYS A 437 62.60 -5.19 2.33
CA LYS A 437 62.65 -4.63 3.68
C LYS A 437 61.69 -3.44 3.84
N LYS A 438 61.65 -2.53 2.87
CA LYS A 438 60.70 -1.40 2.88
C LYS A 438 59.26 -1.86 2.85
N ILE A 439 58.91 -2.88 2.04
CA ILE A 439 57.55 -3.43 2.03
C ILE A 439 57.17 -3.96 3.42
N GLN A 440 58.05 -4.71 4.09
CA GLN A 440 57.78 -5.21 5.45
C GLN A 440 57.60 -4.06 6.46
N GLU A 441 58.41 -2.99 6.35
CA GLU A 441 58.28 -1.80 7.19
C GLU A 441 56.97 -1.05 6.93
N THR A 442 56.60 -0.83 5.66
CA THR A 442 55.34 -0.19 5.26
C THR A 442 54.13 -1.05 5.65
N GLU A 443 54.22 -2.37 5.56
CA GLU A 443 53.18 -3.31 6.00
C GLU A 443 52.92 -3.19 7.51
N ALA A 444 53.98 -3.17 8.33
CA ALA A 444 53.85 -2.97 9.77
C ALA A 444 53.24 -1.59 10.12
N GLN A 445 53.60 -0.54 9.36
CA GLN A 445 52.99 0.78 9.49
C GLN A 445 51.50 0.77 9.12
N ARG A 446 51.14 0.09 8.02
CA ARG A 446 49.76 -0.08 7.53
C ARG A 446 48.92 -0.80 8.58
N ASP A 447 49.41 -1.90 9.13
CA ASP A 447 48.72 -2.67 10.16
C ASP A 447 48.47 -1.85 11.43
N THR A 448 49.48 -1.07 11.85
CA THR A 448 49.36 -0.13 12.98
C THR A 448 48.33 0.95 12.70
N ALA A 449 48.37 1.56 11.51
CA ALA A 449 47.43 2.59 11.09
C ALA A 449 45.99 2.06 10.99
N ASN A 450 45.81 0.81 10.55
CA ASN A 450 44.52 0.11 10.52
C ASN A 450 43.98 -0.17 11.91
N ALA A 451 44.79 -0.70 12.83
CA ALA A 451 44.37 -0.92 14.21
C ALA A 451 43.96 0.40 14.90
N GLN A 452 44.67 1.49 14.61
CA GLN A 452 44.30 2.82 15.07
C GLN A 452 42.97 3.29 14.47
N LEU A 453 42.76 3.08 13.16
CA LEU A 453 41.51 3.42 12.49
C LEU A 453 40.31 2.66 13.08
N GLU A 454 40.43 1.34 13.26
CA GLU A 454 39.39 0.50 13.87
C GLU A 454 39.04 0.98 15.27
N LYS A 455 40.06 1.31 16.08
CA LYS A 455 39.88 1.87 17.41
C LYS A 455 39.15 3.22 17.37
N MET A 456 39.56 4.14 16.49
CA MET A 456 38.90 5.44 16.33
C MET A 456 37.42 5.29 15.94
N ILE A 457 37.11 4.34 15.06
CA ILE A 457 35.73 4.04 14.64
C ILE A 457 34.91 3.40 15.78
N GLY A 458 35.52 2.48 16.53
CA GLY A 458 34.86 1.76 17.63
C GLY A 458 34.59 2.63 18.87
N ASP A 459 35.54 3.50 19.21
CA ASP A 459 35.48 4.36 20.40
C ASP A 459 34.60 5.61 20.16
N LEU A 460 34.31 5.97 18.90
CA LEU A 460 33.51 7.15 18.60
C LEU A 460 32.05 6.96 19.01
N GLN A 461 31.66 7.67 20.07
CA GLN A 461 30.29 7.73 20.57
C GLN A 461 29.88 9.17 20.80
N ILE A 462 28.99 9.69 19.95
CA ILE A 462 28.49 11.06 20.04
C ILE A 462 27.00 11.04 19.70
N GLU A 463 26.18 11.75 20.47
CA GLU A 463 24.74 11.91 20.20
C GLU A 463 24.38 13.39 20.30
N ALA A 464 23.60 13.88 19.34
CA ALA A 464 23.12 15.26 19.30
C ALA A 464 21.66 15.32 18.86
N VAL A 465 20.92 16.24 19.47
CA VAL A 465 19.60 16.69 19.03
C VAL A 465 19.81 17.96 18.22
N MET A 466 19.21 18.04 17.03
CA MET A 466 19.46 19.12 16.06
C MET A 466 18.44 20.24 16.17
#